data_AF-A0A4V1KPV4-F1
#
_entry.id   AF-A0A4V1KPV4-F1
#
_cell.length_a   1.000
_cell.length_b   1.000
_cell.length_c   1.000
_cell.angle_alpha   90.00
_cell.angle_beta   90.00
_cell.angle_gamma   90.00
#
_symmetry.space_group_name_H-M   'P 1'
#
loop_
_entity.id
_entity.type
_entity.pdbx_description
1 polymer ?
#
loop_
_entity_poly.entity_id
_entity_poly.type
_entity_poly.pdbx_seq_one_letter_code
_entity_poly.pdbx_strand_id
1 'polypeptide(L)' 'MDNFIIVYLILGFSLMIWAVIDLIRTGSLKGNHKILLLILLVALPVIGSIIYFHYKNTNRKRSTYFSR' A
#
# COMPACT_ATOMS: atom_id res chain seq x y z
N MET A 1 -1.49 -5.57 21.31
CA MET A 1 -1.16 -4.69 20.18
C MET A 1 -0.97 -5.50 18.90
N ASP A 2 -0.32 -6.66 18.97
CA ASP A 2 0.00 -7.50 17.79
C ASP A 2 -1.23 -8.04 17.05
N ASN A 3 -2.29 -8.39 17.78
CA ASN A 3 -3.55 -8.85 17.18
C ASN A 3 -4.19 -7.78 16.27
N PHE A 4 -4.08 -6.48 16.62
CA PHE A 4 -4.61 -5.42 15.78
C PHE A 4 -3.84 -5.29 14.47
N ILE A 5 -2.52 -5.48 14.50
CA ILE A 5 -1.66 -5.45 13.30
C ILE A 5 -2.07 -6.56 12.33
N ILE A 6 -2.28 -7.77 12.86
CA ILE A 6 -2.73 -8.92 12.05
C ILE A 6 -4.10 -8.64 11.44
N VAL A 7 -5.05 -8.09 12.21
CA VAL A 7 -6.38 -7.71 11.70
C VAL A 7 -6.26 -6.68 10.57
N TYR A 8 -5.44 -5.64 10.74
CA TYR A 8 -5.22 -4.63 9.70
C TYR A 8 -4.58 -5.21 8.43
N LEU A 9 -3.63 -6.15 8.56
CA LEU A 9 -3.03 -6.84 7.42
C LEU A 9 -4.07 -7.65 6.65
N ILE A 10 -4.90 -8.41 7.36
CA ILE A 10 -5.98 -9.21 6.75
C ILE A 10 -6.99 -8.30 6.06
N LEU A 11 -7.40 -7.20 6.69
CA LEU A 11 -8.31 -6.22 6.12
C LEU A 11 -7.73 -5.56 4.86
N GLY A 12 -6.46 -5.14 4.92
CA GLY A 12 -5.76 -4.57 3.78
C GLY A 12 -5.68 -5.53 2.60
N PHE A 13 -5.32 -6.79 2.86
CA PHE A 13 -5.29 -7.82 1.83
C PHE A 13 -6.68 -8.12 1.26
N SER A 14 -7.69 -8.20 2.11
CA SER A 14 -9.07 -8.45 1.70
C SER A 14 -9.59 -7.34 0.79
N LEU A 15 -9.33 -6.07 1.14
CA LEU A 15 -9.68 -4.92 0.31
C LEU A 15 -8.93 -4.90 -1.01
N MET A 16 -7.65 -5.28 -1.02
CA MET A 16 -6.87 -5.35 -2.25
C MET A 16 -7.42 -6.42 -3.20
N ILE A 17 -7.72 -7.62 -2.69
CA ILE A 17 -8.32 -8.71 -3.47
C ILE A 17 -9.71 -8.29 -3.98
N TRP A 18 -10.53 -7.67 -3.13
CA TRP A 18 -11.85 -7.17 -3.51
C TRP A 18 -11.76 -6.15 -4.64
N ALA A 19 -10.83 -5.19 -4.56
CA ALA A 19 -10.61 -4.19 -5.60
C ALA A 19 -10.14 -4.80 -6.93
N VAL A 20 -9.32 -5.87 -6.90
CA VAL A 20 -8.95 -6.62 -8.11
C VAL A 20 -10.19 -7.27 -8.73
N ILE A 21 -11.03 -7.94 -7.92
CA ILE A 21 -12.26 -8.61 -8.40
C ILE A 21 -13.21 -7.58 -9.01
N ASP A 22 -13.40 -6.44 -8.33
CA ASP A 22 -14.26 -5.34 -8.78
C ASP A 22 -13.80 -4.76 -10.12
N LEU A 23 -12.49 -4.54 -10.26
CA LEU A 23 -11.88 -4.03 -11.49
C LEU A 23 -12.02 -5.01 -12.67
N ILE A 24 -11.89 -6.31 -12.41
CA ILE A 24 -12.07 -7.35 -13.44
C ILE A 24 -13.55 -7.42 -13.85
N ARG A 25 -14.48 -7.46 -12.89
CA ARG A 25 -15.92 -7.55 -13.12
C ARG A 25 -16.52 -6.32 -13.79
N THR A 26 -15.92 -5.14 -13.62
CA THR A 26 -16.44 -3.89 -14.20
C THR A 26 -16.32 -3.91 -15.73
N GLY A 27 -17.41 -4.18 -16.46
CA GLY A 27 -17.41 -4.22 -17.94
C GLY A 27 -17.25 -2.84 -18.62
N SER A 28 -17.33 -1.75 -17.85
CA SER A 28 -17.41 -0.38 -18.37
C SER A 28 -16.07 0.22 -18.85
N LEU A 29 -14.93 -0.33 -18.42
CA LEU A 29 -13.61 0.23 -18.71
C LEU A 29 -12.95 -0.46 -19.90
N LYS A 30 -12.39 0.34 -20.83
CA LYS A 30 -11.55 -0.17 -21.94
C LYS A 30 -10.36 -0.96 -21.37
N GLY A 31 -10.00 -2.08 -22.01
CA GLY A 31 -8.98 -3.02 -21.52
C GLY A 31 -7.65 -2.36 -21.10
N ASN A 32 -7.15 -1.39 -21.86
CA ASN A 32 -5.92 -0.67 -21.52
C ASN A 32 -6.03 0.13 -20.21
N HIS A 33 -7.20 0.72 -19.91
CA HIS A 33 -7.41 1.44 -18.65
C HIS A 33 -7.50 0.49 -17.46
N LYS A 34 -8.08 -0.70 -17.63
CA LYS A 34 -8.11 -1.74 -16.59
C LYS A 34 -6.71 -2.18 -16.19
N ILE A 35 -5.84 -2.44 -17.17
CA ILE A 35 -4.46 -2.89 -16.91
C ILE A 35 -3.70 -1.81 -16.13
N LEU A 36 -3.84 -0.55 -16.52
CA LEU A 36 -3.20 0.58 -15.85
C LEU A 36 -3.66 0.70 -14.39
N LEU A 37 -4.97 0.60 -14.13
CA LEU A 37 -5.52 0.60 -12.78
C LEU A 37 -5.05 -0.59 -11.94
N LEU A 38 -4.91 -1.77 -12.54
CA LEU A 38 -4.45 -2.97 -11.85
C LEU A 38 -2.97 -2.83 -11.44
N ILE A 39 -2.14 -2.30 -12.33
CA ILE A 39 -0.74 -1.96 -12.03
C ILE A 39 -0.69 -0.92 -10.91
N LEU A 40 -1.51 0.13 -10.96
CA LEU A 40 -1.56 1.18 -9.94
C LEU A 40 -1.97 0.61 -8.56
N LEU A 41 -2.98 -0.27 -8.55
CA LEU A 41 -3.51 -0.90 -7.34
C LEU A 41 -2.43 -1.70 -6.59
N VAL A 42 -1.56 -2.39 -7.32
CA VAL A 42 -0.43 -3.15 -6.74
C VAL A 42 0.77 -2.26 -6.43
N ALA A 43 1.06 -1.26 -7.27
CA ALA A 43 2.21 -0.38 -7.10
C ALA A 43 2.05 0.57 -5.90
N LEU A 44 0.84 1.07 -5.64
CA LEU A 44 0.55 2.00 -4.54
C LEU A 44 1.00 1.50 -3.15
N PRO A 45 0.65 0.29 -2.68
CA PRO A 45 1.10 -0.21 -1.39
C PRO A 45 2.63 -0.39 -1.32
N VAL A 46 3.27 -0.76 -2.43
CA VAL A 46 4.74 -0.86 -2.51
C VAL A 46 5.38 0.52 -2.35
N ILE A 47 4.93 1.50 -3.13
CA ILE A 47 5.41 2.89 -3.05
C ILE A 47 5.16 3.46 -1.66
N GLY A 48 3.98 3.26 -1.09
CA GLY A 48 3.64 3.68 0.27
C GLY A 48 4.59 3.09 1.31
N SER A 49 4.95 1.82 1.18
CA SER A 49 5.93 1.18 2.06
C SER A 49 7.32 1.81 1.93
N ILE A 50 7.79 2.09 0.70
CA ILE A 50 9.08 2.73 0.44
C ILE A 50 9.12 4.14 1.07
N ILE A 51 8.07 4.93 0.86
CA ILE A 51 7.95 6.28 1.46
C ILE A 51 7.95 6.19 2.98
N TYR A 52 7.20 5.27 3.57
CA TYR A 52 7.17 5.06 5.01
C TYR A 52 8.57 4.71 5.55
N PHE A 53 9.29 3.79 4.92
CA PHE A 53 10.64 3.42 5.32
C PHE A 53 11.62 4.58 5.15
N HIS A 54 11.52 5.35 4.06
CA HIS A 54 12.35 6.52 3.84
C HIS A 54 12.12 7.59 4.92
N TYR A 55 10.86 7.91 5.20
CA TYR A 55 10.47 8.88 6.23
C TYR A 55 10.88 8.42 7.65
N LYS A 56 10.71 7.13 7.96
CA LYS A 56 11.16 6.56 9.24
C LYS A 56 12.67 6.65 9.40
N ASN A 57 13.44 6.40 8.33
CA ASN A 57 14.89 6.41 8.37
C ASN A 57 15.46 7.84 8.56
N THR A 58 14.87 8.86 7.95
CA THR A 58 15.30 10.26 8.13
C THR A 58 15.09 10.73 9.58
N ASN A 59 13.94 10.40 10.20
CA ASN A 59 13.66 10.81 11.58
C ASN A 59 14.56 10.11 12.62
N ARG A 60 14.92 8.84 12.40
CA ARG A 60 15.88 8.12 13.26
C ARG A 60 17.25 8.79 13.28
N LYS A 61 17.77 9.23 12.13
CA LYS A 61 19.07 9.91 12.05
C LYS A 61 19.07 11.26 12.74
N ARG A 62 17.96 12.02 12.69
CA ARG A 62 17.85 13.33 13.35
C ARG A 62 17.91 13.22 14.88
N SER A 63 17.27 12.20 15.46
CA SER A 63 17.26 11.98 16.92
C SER A 63 18.67 11.74 17.49
N THR A 64 19.53 11.03 16.77
CA THR A 64 20.90 10.75 17.23
C THR A 64 21.84 11.96 17.23
N TYR A 65 21.53 13.03 16.47
CA TYR A 65 22.35 14.26 16.46
C TYR A 65 21.95 15.26 17.55
N PHE A 66 20.70 15.26 18.00
CA PHE A 66 20.24 16.11 19.10
C PHE A 66 20.48 15.51 20.50
N SER A 67 21.02 14.30 20.57
CA SER A 67 21.32 13.58 21.82
C SER A 67 22.80 13.66 22.24
N ARG A 68 23.59 14.54 21.60
CA ARG A 68 25.02 14.76 21.90
C ARG A 68 25.26 16.17 22.38
#